data_AF-A0A0F3ILU0-F1
#
_entry.id   AF-A0A0F3ILU0-F1
#
_cell.length_a   1.000
_cell.length_b   1.000
_cell.length_c   1.000
_cell.angle_alpha   90.00
_cell.angle_beta   90.00
_cell.angle_gamma   90.00
#
_symmetry.space_group_name_H-M   'P 1'
#
loop_
_entity.id
_entity.type
_entity.pdbx_description
1 polymer ?
#
loop_
_entity_poly.entity_id
_entity_poly.type
_entity_poly.pdbx_seq_one_letter_code
_entity_poly.pdbx_strand_id
1 'polypeptide(L)'
;MLLLNSVLASASPTVNNKPPLQDSTCTHPLDPLTPKEIAKAVERVKAYKSLKNAFYPTVVLNEPPKRELRAYQPGLSYRREALVDIFDSANNALYQARVDLTADKVVKFEQLPEGTQPPVYNNEYAIAPKIVKQDRAWQEAMKKRGINPEQVYLDVWSGGHLPISVDRDGHAVKPGTRILRVLSFFRGTDNQPNPYDRPIEGVVVAVDMNQLKVLQVTDTVVAPVSSYSGDDTNSAQPALKPIHVSQPEGKNYHVCGHEIHWQNWQFRYALHPRDGLVLYNIRYRYQDHDRPIAHRLSLTEIYVPYGIPDSNWLWRSAFDVGEYGMGRFVNPLIPKVDVPDNSEFFSAELADDQGGTKLYQNAIGLYERYSGLLWKRVDPESEAQQANAAVELVLTSNSWIGNYIYGIHYIFQLSGALEIRVDATGTTLNQGINHLADGNRYGHVVDQAPAVSGGMALVAAPNHQHFF
;
A
#
# COMPACT_ATOMS: atom_id res chain seq x y z
N MET A 1 5.84 -15.54 11.98
CA MET A 1 4.38 -15.77 11.96
C MET A 1 3.88 -15.78 13.39
N LEU A 2 3.57 -14.60 13.95
CA LEU A 2 2.72 -14.34 15.12
C LEU A 2 2.87 -12.86 15.52
N LEU A 3 1.71 -12.23 15.75
CA LEU A 3 1.47 -10.96 16.48
C LEU A 3 1.72 -9.64 15.71
N LEU A 4 0.78 -9.31 14.83
CA LEU A 4 0.27 -7.95 14.60
C LEU A 4 -1.20 -8.08 14.22
N ASN A 5 -2.02 -8.49 15.19
CA ASN A 5 -3.48 -8.48 15.16
C ASN A 5 -3.95 -8.21 16.59
N SER A 6 -3.86 -6.96 17.04
CA SER A 6 -4.53 -6.53 18.27
C SER A 6 -4.57 -5.00 18.36
N VAL A 7 -5.47 -4.38 17.59
CA VAL A 7 -6.14 -3.14 18.00
C VAL A 7 -7.61 -3.27 17.54
N LEU A 8 -8.51 -3.29 18.52
CA LEU A 8 -9.98 -3.22 18.43
C LEU A 8 -10.68 -4.23 17.51
N ALA A 9 -10.80 -5.47 18.00
CA ALA A 9 -11.85 -6.38 17.59
C ALA A 9 -13.20 -5.93 18.20
N SER A 10 -13.86 -4.94 17.60
CA SER A 10 -15.33 -4.96 17.61
C SER A 10 -15.74 -6.07 16.65
N ALA A 11 -16.46 -7.08 17.16
CA ALA A 11 -16.88 -8.26 16.41
C ALA A 11 -17.47 -7.87 15.05
N SER A 12 -16.66 -8.01 14.00
CA SER A 12 -17.16 -7.93 12.63
C SER A 12 -18.00 -9.18 12.38
N PRO A 13 -19.23 -9.07 11.87
CA PRO A 13 -20.00 -10.25 11.52
C PRO A 13 -19.18 -11.04 10.49
N THR A 14 -18.94 -12.32 10.79
CA THR A 14 -18.26 -13.27 9.91
C THR A 14 -19.12 -13.45 8.66
N VAL A 15 -18.92 -12.60 7.65
CA VAL A 15 -19.43 -12.85 6.31
C VAL A 15 -18.55 -13.95 5.70
N ASN A 16 -19.21 -15.03 5.30
CA ASN A 16 -18.60 -16.27 4.83
C ASN A 16 -17.98 -16.04 3.43
N ASN A 17 -16.79 -15.41 3.38
CA ASN A 17 -16.14 -15.02 2.13
C ASN A 17 -15.15 -16.08 1.65
N LYS A 18 -15.66 -17.08 0.93
CA LYS A 18 -14.81 -17.85 0.00
C LYS A 18 -14.38 -16.91 -1.14
N PRO A 19 -13.14 -17.00 -1.66
CA PRO A 19 -12.79 -16.37 -2.93
C PRO A 19 -13.84 -16.78 -3.98
N PRO A 20 -14.19 -15.89 -4.93
CA PRO A 20 -15.20 -16.20 -5.93
C PRO A 20 -14.84 -17.55 -6.57
N LEU A 21 -15.78 -18.50 -6.50
CA LEU A 21 -15.62 -19.78 -7.18
C LEU A 21 -15.33 -19.44 -8.64
N GLN A 22 -14.14 -19.79 -9.12
CA GLN A 22 -13.80 -19.69 -10.55
C GLN A 22 -14.74 -20.64 -11.29
N ASP A 23 -15.88 -20.14 -11.72
CA ASP A 23 -16.62 -20.76 -12.79
C ASP A 23 -15.68 -20.77 -14.00
N SER A 24 -15.40 -21.96 -14.54
CA SER A 24 -14.51 -22.14 -15.69
C SER A 24 -14.89 -21.27 -16.90
N THR A 25 -16.16 -20.83 -16.96
CA THR A 25 -16.69 -19.92 -17.99
C THR A 25 -16.28 -18.45 -17.81
N CYS A 26 -15.80 -18.05 -16.61
CA CYS A 26 -15.44 -16.67 -16.27
C CYS A 26 -13.93 -16.39 -16.28
N THR A 27 -13.10 -17.32 -16.80
CA THR A 27 -11.64 -17.14 -16.85
C THR A 27 -11.20 -16.22 -17.99
N HIS A 28 -10.11 -15.48 -17.78
CA HIS A 28 -9.56 -14.57 -18.78
C HIS A 28 -8.02 -14.49 -18.67
N PRO A 29 -7.29 -14.23 -19.78
CA PRO A 29 -5.83 -14.16 -19.77
C PRO A 29 -5.22 -13.09 -18.83
N LEU A 30 -6.01 -12.10 -18.42
CA LEU A 30 -5.63 -11.01 -17.50
C LEU A 30 -5.99 -11.26 -16.03
N ASP A 31 -6.63 -12.39 -15.70
CA ASP A 31 -6.94 -12.69 -14.30
C ASP A 31 -5.65 -12.82 -13.49
N PRO A 32 -5.59 -12.39 -12.22
CA PRO A 32 -4.41 -12.54 -11.37
C PRO A 32 -3.94 -13.99 -11.30
N LEU A 33 -2.66 -14.21 -10.98
CA LEU A 33 -2.17 -15.56 -10.72
C LEU A 33 -2.90 -16.16 -9.52
N THR A 34 -3.35 -17.41 -9.66
CA THR A 34 -3.90 -18.17 -8.53
C THR A 34 -2.78 -18.60 -7.56
N PRO A 35 -3.08 -18.97 -6.31
CA PRO A 35 -2.07 -19.50 -5.39
C PRO A 35 -1.30 -20.70 -5.95
N LYS A 36 -1.98 -21.57 -6.70
CA LYS A 36 -1.35 -22.73 -7.36
C LYS A 36 -0.37 -22.28 -8.45
N GLU A 37 -0.72 -21.26 -9.22
CA GLU A 37 0.16 -20.69 -10.24
C GLU A 37 1.36 -19.97 -9.64
N ILE A 38 1.17 -19.24 -8.53
CA ILE A 38 2.26 -18.59 -7.78
C ILE A 38 3.23 -19.65 -7.26
N ALA A 39 2.74 -20.68 -6.57
CA ALA A 39 3.57 -21.77 -6.05
C ALA A 39 4.34 -22.46 -7.19
N LYS A 40 3.66 -22.78 -8.30
CA LYS A 40 4.27 -23.39 -9.48
C LYS A 40 5.37 -22.52 -10.09
N ALA A 41 5.15 -21.21 -10.21
CA ALA A 41 6.15 -20.27 -10.73
C ALA A 41 7.42 -20.27 -9.85
N VAL A 42 7.24 -20.14 -8.54
CA VAL A 42 8.33 -20.14 -7.57
C VAL A 42 9.10 -21.46 -7.58
N GLU A 43 8.40 -22.60 -7.59
CA GLU A 43 9.03 -23.92 -7.66
C GLU A 43 9.89 -24.09 -8.92
N ARG A 44 9.40 -23.62 -10.07
CA ARG A 44 10.16 -23.71 -11.34
C ARG A 44 11.38 -22.82 -11.33
N VAL A 45 11.30 -21.63 -10.75
CA VAL A 45 12.45 -20.74 -10.58
C VAL A 45 13.50 -21.37 -9.65
N LYS A 46 13.07 -21.92 -8.50
CA LYS A 46 13.95 -22.63 -7.55
C LYS A 46 14.65 -23.83 -8.20
N ALA A 47 13.95 -24.57 -9.05
CA ALA A 47 14.51 -25.69 -9.80
C ALA A 47 15.47 -25.25 -10.92
N TYR A 48 15.20 -24.11 -11.57
CA TYR A 48 16.03 -23.58 -12.64
C TYR A 48 17.37 -23.04 -12.13
N LYS A 49 17.35 -22.29 -11.02
CA LYS A 49 18.56 -21.77 -10.37
C LYS A 49 18.41 -21.79 -8.86
N SER A 50 19.19 -22.65 -8.21
CA SER A 50 19.26 -22.69 -6.75
C SER A 50 20.06 -21.50 -6.24
N LEU A 51 19.38 -20.58 -5.56
CA LEU A 51 19.97 -19.41 -4.90
C LEU A 51 19.81 -19.55 -3.39
N LYS A 52 20.89 -19.31 -2.64
CA LYS A 52 20.85 -19.33 -1.17
C LYS A 52 20.25 -18.01 -0.68
N ASN A 53 19.36 -18.06 0.32
CA ASN A 53 18.75 -16.89 0.93
C ASN A 53 18.06 -15.94 -0.09
N ALA A 54 17.40 -16.53 -1.09
CA ALA A 54 16.66 -15.78 -2.09
C ALA A 54 15.27 -15.38 -1.60
N PHE A 55 14.90 -14.14 -1.89
CA PHE A 55 13.55 -13.60 -1.67
C PHE A 55 12.83 -13.41 -3.00
N TYR A 56 11.50 -13.44 -2.98
CA TYR A 56 10.63 -13.33 -4.14
C TYR A 56 9.76 -12.08 -4.01
N PRO A 57 10.34 -10.87 -4.06
CA PRO A 57 9.59 -9.64 -3.81
C PRO A 57 8.38 -9.52 -4.75
N THR A 58 8.51 -9.91 -6.01
CA THR A 58 7.42 -9.80 -6.98
C THR A 58 7.15 -11.15 -7.61
N VAL A 59 5.90 -11.63 -7.54
CA VAL A 59 5.39 -12.74 -8.36
C VAL A 59 4.02 -12.32 -8.88
N VAL A 60 3.95 -12.02 -10.17
CA VAL A 60 2.75 -11.46 -10.80
C VAL A 60 2.49 -12.10 -12.15
N LEU A 61 1.29 -11.91 -12.68
CA LEU A 61 1.00 -12.25 -14.06
C LEU A 61 1.93 -11.45 -14.97
N ASN A 62 2.65 -12.12 -15.87
CA ASN A 62 3.24 -11.46 -17.01
C ASN A 62 2.13 -11.23 -18.05
N GLU A 63 1.55 -10.02 -18.04
CA GLU A 63 0.40 -9.66 -18.87
C GLU A 63 0.63 -10.07 -20.34
N PRO A 64 -0.31 -10.81 -20.97
CA PRO A 64 -0.14 -11.23 -22.35
C PRO A 64 -0.04 -10.02 -23.31
N PRO A 65 0.69 -10.15 -24.43
CA PRO A 65 0.77 -9.08 -25.41
C PRO A 65 -0.61 -8.60 -25.86
N LYS A 66 -0.78 -7.27 -25.96
CA LYS A 66 -2.05 -6.64 -26.35
C LYS A 66 -2.69 -7.22 -27.62
N ARG A 67 -1.88 -7.68 -28.58
CA ARG A 67 -2.37 -8.35 -29.80
C ARG A 67 -3.09 -9.67 -29.51
N GLU A 68 -2.56 -10.46 -28.56
CA GLU A 68 -3.11 -11.76 -28.16
C GLU A 68 -4.41 -11.52 -27.36
N LEU A 69 -4.42 -10.52 -26.49
CA LEU A 69 -5.62 -10.10 -25.74
C LEU A 69 -6.75 -9.61 -26.64
N ARG A 70 -6.44 -8.87 -27.72
CA ARG A 70 -7.43 -8.41 -28.70
C ARG A 70 -8.02 -9.54 -29.54
N ALA A 71 -7.25 -10.59 -29.77
CA ALA A 71 -7.68 -11.76 -30.54
C ALA A 71 -8.37 -12.82 -29.68
N TYR A 72 -8.24 -12.74 -28.36
CA TYR A 72 -8.84 -13.67 -27.41
C TYR A 72 -10.36 -13.67 -27.50
N GLN A 73 -10.95 -14.86 -27.43
CA GLN A 73 -12.37 -15.09 -27.28
C GLN A 73 -12.59 -16.07 -26.13
N PRO A 74 -13.68 -15.93 -25.34
CA PRO A 74 -14.01 -16.87 -24.28
C PRO A 74 -13.96 -18.33 -24.76
N GLY A 75 -13.35 -19.20 -23.96
CA GLY A 75 -13.19 -20.63 -24.27
C GLY A 75 -11.96 -20.99 -25.12
N LEU A 76 -11.26 -20.03 -25.73
CA LEU A 76 -9.98 -20.30 -26.38
C LEU A 76 -8.86 -20.48 -25.36
N SER A 77 -7.84 -21.26 -25.69
CA SER A 77 -6.62 -21.34 -24.89
C SER A 77 -5.82 -20.04 -25.00
N TYR A 78 -5.05 -19.74 -23.96
CA TYR A 78 -4.27 -18.50 -23.87
C TYR A 78 -2.91 -18.72 -23.22
N ARG A 79 -1.97 -17.82 -23.54
CA ARG A 79 -0.68 -17.75 -22.85
C ARG A 79 -0.91 -17.45 -21.38
N ARG A 80 -0.24 -18.22 -20.51
CA ARG A 80 -0.24 -17.99 -19.07
C ARG A 80 1.19 -17.98 -18.55
N GLU A 81 1.72 -16.80 -18.29
CA GLU A 81 3.10 -16.62 -17.84
C GLU A 81 3.15 -15.85 -16.52
N ALA A 82 4.05 -16.23 -15.61
CA ALA A 82 4.38 -15.46 -14.41
C ALA A 82 5.67 -14.65 -14.64
N LEU A 83 5.69 -13.42 -14.15
CA LEU A 83 6.91 -12.62 -13.95
C LEU A 83 7.32 -12.76 -12.48
N VAL A 84 8.57 -13.17 -12.25
CA VAL A 84 9.12 -13.42 -10.92
C VAL A 84 10.40 -12.61 -10.76
N ASP A 85 10.42 -11.69 -9.81
CA ASP A 85 11.66 -11.04 -9.35
C ASP A 85 12.26 -11.87 -8.21
N ILE A 86 13.57 -12.13 -8.28
CA ILE A 86 14.31 -12.92 -7.29
C ILE A 86 15.49 -12.13 -6.78
N PHE A 87 15.46 -11.78 -5.50
CA PHE A 87 16.56 -11.08 -4.85
C PHE A 87 17.51 -12.07 -4.16
N ASP A 88 18.72 -12.17 -4.67
CA ASP A 88 19.84 -12.93 -4.09
C ASP A 88 20.61 -12.03 -3.14
N SER A 89 20.23 -12.07 -1.87
CA SER A 89 20.83 -11.25 -0.80
C SER A 89 22.33 -11.53 -0.62
N ALA A 90 22.79 -12.76 -0.88
CA ALA A 90 24.19 -13.14 -0.69
C ALA A 90 25.12 -12.45 -1.72
N ASN A 91 24.63 -12.21 -2.94
CA ASN A 91 25.39 -11.58 -4.00
C ASN A 91 24.92 -10.14 -4.31
N ASN A 92 23.94 -9.62 -3.56
CA ASN A 92 23.28 -8.34 -3.81
C ASN A 92 22.84 -8.19 -5.28
N ALA A 93 22.15 -9.22 -5.79
CA ALA A 93 21.77 -9.30 -7.19
C ALA A 93 20.26 -9.54 -7.32
N LEU A 94 19.61 -8.75 -8.17
CA LEU A 94 18.22 -8.97 -8.55
C LEU A 94 18.17 -9.70 -9.89
N TYR A 95 17.41 -10.79 -9.94
CA TYR A 95 17.12 -11.53 -11.16
C TYR A 95 15.64 -11.37 -11.51
N GLN A 96 15.32 -11.49 -12.79
CA GLN A 96 13.95 -11.57 -13.27
C GLN A 96 13.78 -12.84 -14.10
N ALA A 97 12.74 -13.60 -13.78
CA ALA A 97 12.36 -14.80 -14.51
C ALA A 97 10.96 -14.65 -15.10
N ARG A 98 10.78 -15.23 -16.29
CA ARG A 98 9.47 -15.48 -16.88
C ARG A 98 9.23 -16.97 -16.90
N VAL A 99 8.11 -17.40 -16.33
CA VAL A 99 7.72 -18.82 -16.24
C VAL A 99 6.47 -19.03 -17.08
N ASP A 100 6.54 -19.89 -18.10
CA ASP A 100 5.36 -20.36 -18.81
C ASP A 100 4.69 -21.45 -17.98
N LEU A 101 3.53 -21.12 -17.42
CA LEU A 101 2.78 -21.96 -16.50
C LEU A 101 2.06 -23.10 -17.22
N THR A 102 1.78 -22.94 -18.52
CA THR A 102 1.17 -23.97 -19.35
C THR A 102 2.22 -24.98 -19.80
N ALA A 103 3.34 -24.51 -20.33
CA ALA A 103 4.47 -25.35 -20.76
C ALA A 103 5.36 -25.82 -19.60
N ASP A 104 5.08 -25.34 -18.38
CA ASP A 104 5.73 -25.74 -17.14
C ASP A 104 7.26 -25.55 -17.13
N LYS A 105 7.72 -24.40 -17.65
CA LYS A 105 9.15 -24.10 -17.84
C LYS A 105 9.50 -22.63 -17.65
N VAL A 106 10.72 -22.37 -17.22
CA VAL A 106 11.32 -21.02 -17.24
C VAL A 106 11.68 -20.68 -18.68
N VAL A 107 11.06 -19.64 -19.24
CA VAL A 107 11.30 -19.20 -20.64
C VAL A 107 12.33 -18.08 -20.75
N LYS A 108 12.54 -17.33 -19.66
CA LYS A 108 13.59 -16.32 -19.54
C LYS A 108 14.07 -16.27 -18.10
N PHE A 109 15.37 -16.12 -17.92
CA PHE A 109 15.99 -15.87 -16.62
C PHE A 109 17.17 -14.93 -16.86
N GLU A 110 17.12 -13.73 -16.30
CA GLU A 110 18.15 -12.72 -16.50
C GLU A 110 18.51 -12.04 -15.18
N GLN A 111 19.78 -11.64 -15.04
CA GLN A 111 20.19 -10.75 -13.97
C GLN A 111 19.92 -9.32 -14.41
N LEU A 112 19.28 -8.53 -13.56
CA LEU A 112 19.08 -7.11 -13.78
C LEU A 112 20.39 -6.33 -13.54
N PRO A 113 20.51 -5.08 -14.03
CA PRO A 113 21.73 -4.29 -13.87
C PRO A 113 22.22 -4.24 -12.41
N GLU A 114 23.54 -4.24 -12.23
CA GLU A 114 24.14 -4.14 -10.91
C GLU A 114 23.63 -2.90 -10.15
N GLY A 115 23.28 -3.09 -8.88
CA GLY A 115 22.71 -2.03 -8.04
C GLY A 115 21.19 -1.88 -8.14
N THR A 116 20.49 -2.61 -9.01
CA THR A 116 19.02 -2.67 -9.01
C THR A 116 18.52 -3.32 -7.71
N GLN A 117 17.70 -2.61 -6.94
CA GLN A 117 17.14 -3.07 -5.68
C GLN A 117 15.62 -3.33 -5.82
N PRO A 118 15.07 -4.39 -5.20
CA PRO A 118 13.64 -4.58 -5.16
C PRO A 118 12.97 -3.60 -4.17
N PRO A 119 11.64 -3.46 -4.23
CA PRO A 119 10.86 -2.82 -3.18
C PRO A 119 11.13 -3.48 -1.82
N VAL A 120 10.96 -2.73 -0.73
CA VAL A 120 10.97 -3.25 0.64
C VAL A 120 9.99 -4.42 0.76
N TYR A 121 10.45 -5.52 1.34
CA TYR A 121 9.67 -6.75 1.48
C TYR A 121 9.44 -7.13 2.94
N ASN A 122 8.38 -7.90 3.18
CA ASN A 122 7.77 -8.09 4.51
C ASN A 122 8.76 -8.53 5.60
N ASN A 123 9.70 -9.43 5.28
CA ASN A 123 10.67 -9.92 6.24
C ASN A 123 11.62 -8.82 6.74
N GLU A 124 11.90 -7.79 5.95
CA GLU A 124 12.80 -6.71 6.35
C GLU A 124 12.23 -5.89 7.51
N TYR A 125 10.90 -5.69 7.54
CA TYR A 125 10.20 -5.06 8.66
C TYR A 125 10.33 -5.83 9.98
N ALA A 126 10.54 -7.15 9.92
CA ALA A 126 10.74 -7.98 11.12
C ALA A 126 12.22 -8.07 11.53
N ILE A 127 13.15 -7.89 10.58
CA ILE A 127 14.58 -8.08 10.78
C ILE A 127 15.26 -6.77 11.21
N ALA A 128 15.01 -5.66 10.50
CA ALA A 128 15.69 -4.39 10.76
C ALA A 128 15.50 -3.89 12.21
N PRO A 129 14.28 -3.93 12.82
CA PRO A 129 14.10 -3.53 14.21
C PRO A 129 14.92 -4.35 15.21
N LYS A 130 15.13 -5.66 14.94
CA LYS A 130 15.92 -6.53 15.83
C LYS A 130 17.39 -6.15 15.82
N ILE A 131 17.93 -5.83 14.63
CA ILE A 131 19.30 -5.37 14.45
C ILE A 131 19.50 -4.03 15.19
N VAL A 132 18.59 -3.08 14.98
CA VAL A 132 18.65 -1.74 15.61
C VAL A 132 18.56 -1.83 17.13
N LYS A 133 17.64 -2.64 17.68
CA LYS A 133 17.49 -2.80 19.13
C LYS A 133 18.73 -3.37 19.83
N GLN A 134 19.56 -4.14 19.11
CA GLN A 134 20.81 -4.70 19.63
C GLN A 134 21.99 -3.75 19.51
N ASP A 135 21.84 -2.65 18.78
CA ASP A 135 22.93 -1.71 18.53
C ASP A 135 23.21 -0.82 19.73
N ARG A 136 24.47 -0.81 20.19
CA ARG A 136 24.88 -0.05 21.38
C ARG A 136 24.72 1.46 21.21
N ALA A 137 25.05 2.02 20.05
CA ALA A 137 24.96 3.46 19.83
C ALA A 137 23.50 3.94 19.82
N TRP A 138 22.60 3.14 19.25
CA TRP A 138 21.15 3.40 19.33
C TRP A 138 20.62 3.28 20.78
N GLN A 139 21.03 2.24 21.54
CA GLN A 139 20.66 2.11 22.95
C GLN A 139 21.16 3.29 23.80
N GLU A 140 22.37 3.77 23.54
CA GLU A 140 22.91 4.97 24.18
C GLU A 140 22.09 6.22 23.82
N ALA A 141 21.64 6.36 22.55
CA ALA A 141 20.75 7.44 22.14
C ALA A 141 19.38 7.41 22.84
N MET A 142 18.81 6.21 23.07
CA MET A 142 17.58 6.05 23.87
C MET A 142 17.81 6.43 25.33
N LYS A 143 18.93 5.98 25.91
CA LYS A 143 19.31 6.32 27.30
C LYS A 143 19.49 7.83 27.49
N LYS A 144 20.11 8.53 26.53
CA LYS A 144 20.24 10.01 26.55
C LYS A 144 18.89 10.72 26.65
N ARG A 145 17.82 10.10 26.14
CA ARG A 145 16.44 10.61 26.16
C ARG A 145 15.61 10.06 27.33
N GLY A 146 16.21 9.24 28.20
CA GLY A 146 15.50 8.61 29.32
C GLY A 146 14.50 7.53 28.89
N ILE A 147 14.64 6.96 27.70
CA ILE A 147 13.69 6.01 27.11
C ILE A 147 14.24 4.59 27.23
N ASN A 148 13.38 3.65 27.67
CA ASN A 148 13.70 2.23 27.59
C ASN A 148 13.54 1.74 26.14
N PRO A 149 14.56 1.10 25.54
CA PRO A 149 14.47 0.46 24.22
C PRO A 149 13.22 -0.36 23.93
N GLU A 150 12.63 -1.01 24.93
CA GLU A 150 11.42 -1.82 24.74
C GLU A 150 10.14 -0.99 24.55
N GLN A 151 10.18 0.29 24.89
CA GLN A 151 9.08 1.23 24.68
C GLN A 151 9.14 1.91 23.30
N VAL A 152 10.04 1.49 22.42
CA VAL A 152 10.27 2.13 21.13
C VAL A 152 9.66 1.31 20.00
N TYR A 153 8.84 1.98 19.20
CA TYR A 153 8.45 1.54 17.87
C TYR A 153 9.51 1.98 16.86
N LEU A 154 9.91 1.06 15.99
CA LEU A 154 10.90 1.29 14.95
C LEU A 154 10.21 1.21 13.59
N ASP A 155 10.16 2.34 12.90
CA ASP A 155 9.55 2.44 11.57
C ASP A 155 10.62 2.29 10.49
N VAL A 156 10.38 1.40 9.52
CA VAL A 156 11.39 0.97 8.55
C VAL A 156 11.10 1.61 7.20
N TRP A 157 12.02 2.45 6.76
CA TRP A 157 11.97 3.20 5.52
C TRP A 157 12.93 2.64 4.49
N SER A 158 12.56 2.81 3.22
CA SER A 158 13.48 2.69 2.09
C SER A 158 14.73 3.55 2.30
N GLY A 159 15.82 3.19 1.63
CA GLY A 159 17.07 3.94 1.73
C GLY A 159 16.95 5.40 1.24
N GLY A 160 16.02 5.72 0.35
CA GLY A 160 16.01 7.03 -0.30
C GLY A 160 17.29 7.31 -1.10
N HIS A 161 17.49 8.57 -1.49
CA HIS A 161 18.49 8.93 -2.51
C HIS A 161 19.88 9.29 -1.95
N LEU A 162 20.02 9.50 -0.64
CA LEU A 162 21.31 9.87 -0.06
C LEU A 162 22.21 8.63 0.09
N PRO A 163 23.37 8.56 -0.60
CA PRO A 163 24.27 7.44 -0.48
C PRO A 163 24.98 7.44 0.88
N ILE A 164 25.35 6.24 1.33
CA ILE A 164 26.32 6.06 2.42
C ILE A 164 27.58 5.53 1.74
N SER A 165 28.65 6.32 1.72
CA SER A 165 29.92 5.95 1.07
C SER A 165 30.89 5.29 2.05
N VAL A 166 30.76 5.58 3.35
CA VAL A 166 31.61 5.06 4.42
C VAL A 166 30.73 4.70 5.61
N ASP A 167 30.92 3.52 6.19
CA ASP A 167 30.23 3.10 7.41
C ASP A 167 30.88 3.73 8.65
N ARG A 168 30.22 3.58 9.79
CA ARG A 168 30.68 4.14 11.08
C ARG A 168 32.04 3.64 11.55
N ASP A 169 32.53 2.53 11.02
CA ASP A 169 33.85 1.98 11.34
C ASP A 169 34.93 2.47 10.34
N GLY A 170 34.55 3.32 9.39
CA GLY A 170 35.47 3.87 8.38
C GLY A 170 35.63 3.00 7.15
N HIS A 171 34.83 1.93 6.98
CA HIS A 171 34.91 1.07 5.81
C HIS A 171 34.08 1.61 4.65
N ALA A 172 34.57 1.46 3.43
CA ALA A 172 33.83 1.84 2.24
C ALA A 172 32.54 1.00 2.10
N VAL A 173 31.43 1.68 1.83
CA VAL A 173 30.14 1.05 1.52
C VAL A 173 29.96 1.03 0.01
N LYS A 174 29.70 -0.16 -0.55
CA LYS A 174 29.59 -0.34 -2.00
C LYS A 174 28.34 0.37 -2.54
N PRO A 175 28.40 1.11 -3.65
CA PRO A 175 27.21 1.60 -4.34
C PRO A 175 26.22 0.47 -4.62
N GLY A 176 24.92 0.76 -4.46
CA GLY A 176 23.87 -0.23 -4.63
C GLY A 176 23.73 -1.22 -3.48
N THR A 177 24.35 -0.99 -2.31
CA THR A 177 24.06 -1.77 -1.09
C THR A 177 22.58 -1.69 -0.73
N ARG A 178 21.99 -2.80 -0.28
CA ARG A 178 20.59 -2.88 0.18
C ARG A 178 20.46 -2.17 1.53
N ILE A 179 20.14 -0.87 1.50
CA ILE A 179 20.04 -0.03 2.70
C ILE A 179 18.57 0.22 3.04
N LEU A 180 18.23 0.05 4.31
CA LEU A 180 17.02 0.60 4.92
C LEU A 180 17.40 1.59 6.01
N ARG A 181 16.56 2.59 6.22
CA ARG A 181 16.70 3.56 7.33
C ARG A 181 15.57 3.35 8.33
N VAL A 182 15.91 3.39 9.61
CA VAL A 182 14.96 3.08 10.68
C VAL A 182 14.79 4.31 11.57
N LEU A 183 13.55 4.76 11.68
CA LEU A 183 13.13 5.88 12.51
C LEU A 183 12.66 5.38 13.86
N SER A 184 12.83 6.19 14.90
CA SER A 184 12.46 5.83 16.28
C SER A 184 11.26 6.65 16.75
N PHE A 185 10.25 5.98 17.28
CA PHE A 185 9.05 6.57 17.86
C PHE A 185 8.75 5.95 19.23
N PHE A 186 8.27 6.76 20.17
CA PHE A 186 7.90 6.25 21.48
C PHE A 186 6.51 5.61 21.41
N ARG A 187 6.44 4.31 21.74
CA ARG A 187 5.22 3.51 21.87
C ARG A 187 4.70 3.53 23.31
N GLY A 188 5.59 3.68 24.29
CA GLY A 188 5.25 3.56 25.72
C GLY A 188 5.14 2.11 26.19
N THR A 189 4.56 1.91 27.38
CA THR A 189 4.17 0.58 27.87
C THR A 189 2.82 0.17 27.28
N ASP A 190 2.49 -1.11 27.33
CA ASP A 190 1.13 -1.62 27.01
C ASP A 190 0.66 -1.39 25.57
N ASN A 191 1.60 -1.20 24.63
CA ASN A 191 1.33 -1.09 23.20
C ASN A 191 0.31 0.01 22.86
N GLN A 192 0.43 1.19 23.49
CA GLN A 192 -0.43 2.34 23.21
C GLN A 192 -0.49 2.63 21.70
N PRO A 193 -1.66 2.96 21.13
CA PRO A 193 -1.83 3.17 19.70
C PRO A 193 -1.10 4.45 19.25
N ASN A 194 -1.12 4.69 17.95
CA ASN A 194 -0.41 5.78 17.24
C ASN A 194 0.99 6.16 17.78
N PRO A 195 2.08 5.60 17.26
CA PRO A 195 3.43 6.00 17.67
C PRO A 195 3.88 7.29 16.97
N TYR A 196 3.25 7.68 15.85
CA TYR A 196 3.71 8.76 14.98
C TYR A 196 3.55 10.16 15.60
N ASP A 197 2.71 10.32 16.63
CA ASP A 197 2.60 11.56 17.41
C ASP A 197 3.71 11.72 18.46
N ARG A 198 4.55 10.70 18.63
CA ARG A 198 5.58 10.66 19.67
C ARG A 198 6.98 10.39 19.08
N PRO A 199 7.46 11.24 18.15
CA PRO A 199 8.75 11.06 17.51
C PRO A 199 9.89 11.13 18.52
N ILE A 200 10.86 10.21 18.39
CA ILE A 200 12.14 10.29 19.08
C ILE A 200 13.11 10.99 18.12
N GLU A 201 13.04 12.32 18.10
CA GLU A 201 13.73 13.13 17.10
C GLU A 201 15.26 12.94 17.14
N GLY A 202 15.87 13.05 15.96
CA GLY A 202 17.31 13.10 15.79
C GLY A 202 18.00 11.74 15.76
N VAL A 203 17.24 10.63 15.91
CA VAL A 203 17.78 9.27 15.89
C VAL A 203 17.33 8.53 14.63
N VAL A 204 18.27 8.27 13.73
CA VAL A 204 18.05 7.48 12.51
C VAL A 204 19.15 6.43 12.39
N VAL A 205 18.77 5.20 12.09
CA VAL A 205 19.73 4.10 11.92
C VAL A 205 19.68 3.56 10.50
N ALA A 206 20.81 3.57 9.79
CA ALA A 206 20.92 2.94 8.47
C ALA A 206 21.45 1.51 8.63
N VAL A 207 20.79 0.55 7.99
CA VAL A 207 21.08 -0.88 8.09
C VAL A 207 21.38 -1.45 6.71
N ASP A 208 22.49 -2.19 6.58
CA ASP A 208 22.74 -3.06 5.44
C ASP A 208 21.95 -4.36 5.64
N MET A 209 20.92 -4.57 4.83
CA MET A 209 20.03 -5.73 4.95
C MET A 209 20.60 -7.01 4.33
N ASN A 210 21.69 -6.93 3.57
CA ASN A 210 22.39 -8.13 3.08
C ASN A 210 23.36 -8.66 4.15
N GLN A 211 24.11 -7.75 4.80
CA GLN A 211 25.05 -8.11 5.87
C GLN A 211 24.40 -8.16 7.26
N LEU A 212 23.16 -7.69 7.39
CA LEU A 212 22.42 -7.60 8.65
C LEU A 212 23.19 -6.80 9.72
N LYS A 213 23.82 -5.69 9.30
CA LYS A 213 24.63 -4.83 10.17
C LYS A 213 24.20 -3.37 10.06
N VAL A 214 24.33 -2.63 11.16
CA VAL A 214 24.13 -1.18 11.14
C VAL A 214 25.36 -0.51 10.50
N LEU A 215 25.09 0.33 9.50
CA LEU A 215 26.08 1.14 8.77
C LEU A 215 26.33 2.48 9.44
N GLN A 216 25.27 3.13 9.93
CA GLN A 216 25.33 4.47 10.49
C GLN A 216 24.25 4.64 11.56
N VAL A 217 24.60 5.33 12.64
CA VAL A 217 23.65 5.84 13.64
C VAL A 217 23.80 7.35 13.67
N THR A 218 22.75 8.06 13.29
CA THR A 218 22.64 9.51 13.44
C THR A 218 21.97 9.79 14.78
N ASP A 219 22.57 10.65 15.60
CA ASP A 219 22.03 11.13 16.89
C ASP A 219 22.39 12.62 17.03
N THR A 220 21.52 13.50 16.52
CA THR A 220 21.87 14.92 16.26
C THR A 220 21.10 15.94 17.10
N VAL A 221 19.89 15.60 17.54
CA VAL A 221 19.05 16.50 18.37
C VAL A 221 18.34 15.71 19.45
N VAL A 222 18.33 16.24 20.68
CA VAL A 222 17.60 15.67 21.80
C VAL A 222 16.39 16.57 22.06
N ALA A 223 15.26 16.27 21.42
CA ALA A 223 13.98 16.94 21.70
C ALA A 223 13.20 16.18 22.79
N PRO A 224 12.43 16.86 23.65
CA PRO A 224 11.53 16.19 24.58
C PRO A 224 10.51 15.33 23.83
N VAL A 225 10.31 14.08 24.29
CA VAL A 225 9.43 13.11 23.64
C VAL A 225 8.06 13.14 24.30
N SER A 226 7.00 13.29 23.51
CA SER A 226 5.62 13.31 24.01
C SER A 226 5.25 11.96 24.65
N SER A 227 4.61 12.00 25.82
CA SER A 227 3.99 10.82 26.44
C SER A 227 2.53 10.64 26.03
N TYR A 228 1.95 11.60 25.31
CA TYR A 228 0.55 11.58 24.90
C TYR A 228 0.38 10.88 23.54
N SER A 229 -0.53 9.91 23.46
CA SER A 229 -0.74 9.09 22.27
C SER A 229 -1.77 9.65 21.28
N GLY A 230 -2.35 10.83 21.54
CA GLY A 230 -3.34 11.45 20.63
C GLY A 230 -4.75 10.84 20.73
N ASP A 231 -5.00 9.88 21.63
CA ASP A 231 -6.23 9.08 21.68
C ASP A 231 -7.42 9.76 22.39
N ASP A 232 -7.63 11.07 22.23
CA ASP A 232 -8.88 11.68 22.64
C ASP A 232 -10.03 11.30 21.70
N THR A 233 -10.37 10.01 21.70
CA THR A 233 -11.65 9.47 21.22
C THR A 233 -12.83 10.00 22.04
N ASN A 234 -12.56 10.75 23.12
CA ASN A 234 -13.53 11.45 23.97
C ASN A 234 -14.03 12.77 23.37
N SER A 235 -13.90 13.03 22.07
CA SER A 235 -14.72 14.07 21.47
C SER A 235 -16.18 13.65 21.63
N ALA A 236 -16.86 14.24 22.63
CA ALA A 236 -18.26 14.00 22.99
C ALA A 236 -19.21 14.56 21.92
N GLN A 237 -18.95 14.22 20.66
CA GLN A 237 -19.83 14.54 19.55
C GLN A 237 -21.12 13.76 19.75
N PRO A 238 -22.29 14.41 19.67
CA PRO A 238 -23.56 13.71 19.72
C PRO A 238 -23.61 12.62 18.65
N ALA A 239 -24.09 11.42 19.02
CA ALA A 239 -24.26 10.34 18.06
C ALA A 239 -25.14 10.81 16.89
N LEU A 240 -24.66 10.60 15.66
CA LEU A 240 -25.42 10.90 14.46
C LEU A 240 -26.59 9.91 14.32
N LYS A 241 -27.70 10.36 13.72
CA LYS A 241 -28.79 9.45 13.35
C LYS A 241 -28.29 8.49 12.25
N PRO A 242 -28.64 7.19 12.31
CA PRO A 242 -28.19 6.21 11.32
C PRO A 242 -28.64 6.54 9.88
N ILE A 243 -27.78 6.25 8.91
CA ILE A 243 -28.08 6.30 7.47
C ILE A 243 -27.91 4.89 6.91
N HIS A 244 -28.92 4.41 6.18
CA HIS A 244 -28.89 3.09 5.54
C HIS A 244 -29.07 3.23 4.03
N VAL A 245 -28.25 2.50 3.28
CA VAL A 245 -28.36 2.38 1.82
C VAL A 245 -28.68 0.92 1.52
N SER A 246 -29.82 0.66 0.86
CA SER A 246 -30.27 -0.70 0.53
C SER A 246 -30.66 -0.82 -0.94
N GLN A 247 -30.50 -2.03 -1.48
CA GLN A 247 -30.90 -2.39 -2.84
C GLN A 247 -31.74 -3.68 -2.77
N PRO A 248 -33.03 -3.58 -2.44
CA PRO A 248 -33.87 -4.74 -2.11
C PRO A 248 -34.08 -5.71 -3.28
N GLU A 249 -33.95 -5.23 -4.52
CA GLU A 249 -34.09 -6.02 -5.74
C GLU A 249 -32.74 -6.55 -6.29
N GLY A 250 -31.65 -6.36 -5.54
CA GLY A 250 -30.30 -6.76 -5.95
C GLY A 250 -29.51 -5.63 -6.63
N LYS A 251 -28.40 -5.99 -7.29
CA LYS A 251 -27.44 -5.07 -7.89
C LYS A 251 -27.73 -4.87 -9.37
N ASN A 252 -27.45 -3.67 -9.91
CA ASN A 252 -27.53 -3.45 -11.36
C ASN A 252 -26.25 -3.86 -12.10
N TYR A 253 -25.19 -4.23 -11.37
CA TYR A 253 -23.97 -4.77 -11.93
C TYR A 253 -23.93 -6.29 -11.84
N HIS A 254 -23.22 -6.91 -12.78
CA HIS A 254 -22.91 -8.32 -12.77
C HIS A 254 -21.40 -8.52 -12.70
N VAL A 255 -20.96 -9.48 -11.88
CA VAL A 255 -19.56 -9.84 -11.71
C VAL A 255 -19.36 -11.28 -12.17
N CYS A 256 -18.47 -11.50 -13.12
CA CYS A 256 -18.07 -12.81 -13.63
C CYS A 256 -16.55 -12.92 -13.53
N GLY A 257 -16.09 -13.62 -12.48
CA GLY A 257 -14.68 -13.64 -12.10
C GLY A 257 -14.17 -12.23 -11.79
N HIS A 258 -13.23 -11.75 -12.61
CA HIS A 258 -12.66 -10.41 -12.51
C HIS A 258 -13.31 -9.39 -13.45
N GLU A 259 -14.34 -9.76 -14.21
CA GLU A 259 -15.09 -8.83 -15.07
C GLU A 259 -16.30 -8.23 -14.36
N ILE A 260 -16.50 -6.94 -14.55
CA ILE A 260 -17.66 -6.20 -14.10
C ILE A 260 -18.38 -5.63 -15.32
N HIS A 261 -19.69 -5.86 -15.36
CA HIS A 261 -20.62 -5.24 -16.29
C HIS A 261 -21.59 -4.38 -15.49
N TRP A 262 -21.72 -3.11 -15.84
CA TRP A 262 -22.67 -2.20 -15.20
C TRP A 262 -23.16 -1.17 -16.19
N GLN A 263 -24.47 -1.20 -16.48
CA GLN A 263 -25.06 -0.34 -17.50
C GLN A 263 -24.29 -0.49 -18.83
N ASN A 264 -23.75 0.60 -19.37
CA ASN A 264 -22.92 0.59 -20.57
C ASN A 264 -21.44 0.27 -20.30
N TRP A 265 -21.00 0.19 -19.04
CA TRP A 265 -19.60 -0.07 -18.70
C TRP A 265 -19.27 -1.56 -18.65
N GLN A 266 -18.10 -1.90 -19.19
CA GLN A 266 -17.47 -3.21 -19.00
C GLN A 266 -15.99 -3.01 -18.70
N PHE A 267 -15.47 -3.66 -17.67
CA PHE A 267 -14.05 -3.61 -17.32
C PHE A 267 -13.66 -4.83 -16.49
N ARG A 268 -12.36 -5.07 -16.34
CA ARG A 268 -11.82 -6.06 -15.41
C ARG A 268 -11.01 -5.39 -14.32
N TYR A 269 -10.86 -6.06 -13.18
CA TYR A 269 -10.06 -5.56 -12.06
C TYR A 269 -9.11 -6.62 -11.49
N ALA A 270 -8.01 -6.16 -10.91
CA ALA A 270 -7.09 -7.00 -10.14
C ALA A 270 -6.50 -6.22 -8.97
N LEU A 271 -6.05 -6.94 -7.96
CA LEU A 271 -5.09 -6.40 -7.00
C LEU A 271 -3.66 -6.76 -7.46
N HIS A 272 -2.86 -5.76 -7.77
CA HIS A 272 -1.45 -5.89 -8.13
C HIS A 272 -0.58 -5.55 -6.89
N PRO A 273 0.43 -6.36 -6.52
CA PRO A 273 1.21 -6.13 -5.30
C PRO A 273 1.93 -4.78 -5.28
N ARG A 274 2.35 -4.27 -6.44
CA ARG A 274 2.96 -2.95 -6.57
C ARG A 274 1.91 -1.85 -6.67
N ASP A 275 1.01 -1.95 -7.65
CA ASP A 275 0.16 -0.82 -8.09
C ASP A 275 -1.15 -0.72 -7.30
N GLY A 276 -1.48 -1.71 -6.47
CA GLY A 276 -2.76 -1.78 -5.78
C GLY A 276 -3.88 -2.16 -6.73
N LEU A 277 -5.01 -1.46 -6.65
CA LEU A 277 -6.18 -1.73 -7.48
C LEU A 277 -5.94 -1.28 -8.94
N VAL A 278 -5.93 -2.25 -9.85
CA VAL A 278 -5.71 -2.05 -11.29
C VAL A 278 -6.96 -2.41 -12.08
N LEU A 279 -7.29 -1.58 -13.08
CA LEU A 279 -8.33 -1.85 -14.05
C LEU A 279 -7.75 -2.26 -15.40
N TYR A 280 -8.44 -3.17 -16.09
CA TYR A 280 -8.10 -3.61 -17.42
C TYR A 280 -9.29 -3.56 -18.37
N ASN A 281 -8.99 -3.42 -19.65
CA ASN A 281 -9.95 -3.59 -20.74
C ASN A 281 -11.24 -2.79 -20.53
N ILE A 282 -11.09 -1.52 -20.13
CA ILE A 282 -12.21 -0.61 -19.87
C ILE A 282 -12.88 -0.27 -21.20
N ARG A 283 -14.17 -0.56 -21.28
CA ARG A 283 -15.02 -0.37 -22.46
C ARG A 283 -16.33 0.29 -22.06
N TYR A 284 -16.91 0.98 -23.03
CA TYR A 284 -18.25 1.53 -22.94
C TYR A 284 -19.06 1.11 -24.15
N ARG A 285 -20.20 0.46 -23.92
CA ARG A 285 -21.15 0.05 -24.94
C ARG A 285 -21.89 1.26 -25.46
N TYR A 286 -21.72 1.54 -26.74
CA TYR A 286 -22.47 2.58 -27.45
C TYR A 286 -23.21 1.93 -28.62
N GLN A 287 -24.54 1.99 -28.59
CA GLN A 287 -25.41 1.20 -29.48
C GLN A 287 -25.10 -0.30 -29.35
N ASP A 288 -24.74 -0.96 -30.45
CA ASP A 288 -24.46 -2.40 -30.51
C ASP A 288 -22.96 -2.74 -30.50
N HIS A 289 -22.11 -1.78 -30.10
CA HIS A 289 -20.67 -1.95 -30.11
C HIS A 289 -20.01 -1.54 -28.80
N ASP A 290 -19.07 -2.36 -28.34
CA ASP A 290 -18.21 -2.02 -27.20
C ASP A 290 -17.03 -1.17 -27.69
N ARG A 291 -16.97 0.07 -27.22
CA ARG A 291 -15.89 1.00 -27.57
C ARG A 291 -14.80 0.95 -26.49
N PRO A 292 -13.54 0.66 -26.84
CA PRO A 292 -12.45 0.67 -25.86
C PRO A 292 -12.17 2.10 -25.38
N ILE A 293 -12.01 2.26 -24.07
CA ILE A 293 -11.60 3.52 -23.42
C ILE A 293 -10.14 3.42 -23.00
N ALA A 294 -9.80 2.43 -22.17
CA ALA A 294 -8.43 2.22 -21.71
C ALA A 294 -8.09 0.73 -21.65
N HIS A 295 -6.86 0.38 -21.99
CA HIS A 295 -6.41 -1.01 -21.93
C HIS A 295 -6.03 -1.46 -20.52
N ARG A 296 -5.37 -0.56 -19.78
CA ARG A 296 -4.91 -0.74 -18.40
C ARG A 296 -4.92 0.64 -17.75
N LEU A 297 -5.39 0.72 -16.51
CA LEU A 297 -5.37 1.94 -15.71
C LEU A 297 -4.98 1.56 -14.28
N SER A 298 -3.96 2.24 -13.75
CA SER A 298 -3.42 1.99 -12.40
C SER A 298 -2.77 3.26 -11.85
N LEU A 299 -2.60 3.31 -10.53
CA LEU A 299 -1.70 4.25 -9.88
C LEU A 299 -0.25 3.79 -10.07
N THR A 300 0.56 4.59 -10.76
CA THR A 300 1.93 4.18 -11.12
C THR A 300 2.98 4.60 -10.10
N GLU A 301 2.71 5.67 -9.35
CA GLU A 301 3.55 6.12 -8.23
C GLU A 301 2.76 6.98 -7.22
N ILE A 302 3.22 7.06 -5.97
CA ILE A 302 2.97 8.19 -5.08
C ILE A 302 4.32 8.67 -4.58
N TYR A 303 4.68 9.91 -4.89
CA TYR A 303 5.92 10.52 -4.42
C TYR A 303 5.64 11.50 -3.27
N VAL A 304 6.25 11.25 -2.11
CA VAL A 304 6.06 12.02 -0.88
C VAL A 304 7.37 12.63 -0.38
N PRO A 305 7.79 13.79 -0.93
CA PRO A 305 8.97 14.51 -0.45
C PRO A 305 8.68 15.37 0.78
N TYR A 306 9.59 15.32 1.76
CA TYR A 306 9.57 16.19 2.94
C TYR A 306 10.49 17.41 2.75
N GLY A 307 10.02 18.58 3.20
CA GLY A 307 10.67 19.89 2.94
C GLY A 307 11.66 20.37 4.01
N ILE A 308 12.27 19.48 4.80
CA ILE A 308 13.20 19.88 5.87
C ILE A 308 14.66 19.64 5.43
N PRO A 309 15.54 20.67 5.44
CA PRO A 309 16.93 20.55 4.98
C PRO A 309 17.88 19.89 6.00
N ASP A 310 17.36 19.39 7.11
CA ASP A 310 18.12 18.71 8.16
C ASP A 310 18.57 17.31 7.72
N SER A 311 19.74 16.88 8.17
CA SER A 311 20.32 15.58 7.80
C SER A 311 19.46 14.36 8.19
N ASN A 312 18.58 14.47 9.20
CA ASN A 312 17.64 13.40 9.56
C ASN A 312 16.42 13.31 8.62
N TRP A 313 16.18 14.35 7.82
CA TRP A 313 14.99 14.51 7.00
C TRP A 313 15.27 14.60 5.50
N LEU A 314 16.43 15.13 5.09
CA LEU A 314 16.78 15.42 3.69
C LEU A 314 16.61 14.22 2.74
N TRP A 315 16.78 12.99 3.24
CA TRP A 315 16.61 11.76 2.45
C TRP A 315 15.16 11.25 2.37
N ARG A 316 14.24 11.78 3.18
CA ARG A 316 12.86 11.30 3.31
C ARG A 316 12.05 11.74 2.10
N SER A 317 11.82 10.78 1.23
CA SER A 317 11.20 10.95 -0.08
C SER A 317 10.61 9.60 -0.45
N ALA A 318 9.42 9.32 0.06
CA ALA A 318 8.82 8.00 -0.13
C ALA A 318 8.28 7.86 -1.55
N PHE A 319 8.57 6.72 -2.17
CA PHE A 319 7.89 6.26 -3.37
C PHE A 319 6.94 5.13 -2.96
N ASP A 320 5.71 5.45 -2.57
CA ASP A 320 4.82 4.50 -1.88
C ASP A 320 4.49 3.28 -2.74
N VAL A 321 4.33 3.47 -4.05
CA VAL A 321 4.07 2.38 -5.00
C VAL A 321 5.37 1.65 -5.31
N GLY A 322 6.42 2.39 -5.68
CA GLY A 322 7.68 1.82 -6.17
C GLY A 322 8.54 1.13 -5.11
N GLU A 323 8.63 1.71 -3.92
CA GLU A 323 9.50 1.22 -2.85
C GLU A 323 8.78 0.31 -1.86
N TYR A 324 7.46 0.37 -1.73
CA TYR A 324 6.72 -0.41 -0.73
C TYR A 324 5.66 -1.32 -1.34
N GLY A 325 4.87 -0.79 -2.28
CA GLY A 325 3.87 -1.52 -3.04
C GLY A 325 2.49 -1.46 -2.39
N MET A 326 1.59 -0.69 -3.00
CA MET A 326 0.23 -0.43 -2.52
C MET A 326 -0.55 -1.71 -2.24
N GLY A 327 -0.50 -2.68 -3.17
CA GLY A 327 -1.25 -3.93 -3.04
C GLY A 327 -0.81 -4.80 -1.87
N ARG A 328 0.48 -4.74 -1.50
CA ARG A 328 1.00 -5.50 -0.35
C ARG A 328 0.49 -4.99 0.99
N PHE A 329 0.04 -3.75 1.01
CA PHE A 329 -0.41 -3.04 2.20
C PHE A 329 -1.88 -2.67 2.15
N VAL A 330 -2.67 -3.31 1.28
CA VAL A 330 -4.12 -3.18 1.34
C VAL A 330 -4.65 -3.67 2.68
N ASN A 331 -5.49 -2.86 3.32
CA ASN A 331 -6.20 -3.23 4.53
C ASN A 331 -7.63 -3.71 4.20
N PRO A 332 -8.20 -4.63 5.01
CA PRO A 332 -9.60 -4.98 4.88
C PRO A 332 -10.49 -3.75 5.03
N LEU A 333 -11.40 -3.55 4.07
CA LEU A 333 -12.38 -2.48 4.13
C LEU A 333 -13.42 -2.76 5.23
N ILE A 334 -13.71 -1.75 6.03
CA ILE A 334 -14.66 -1.78 7.13
C ILE A 334 -16.02 -1.24 6.65
N PRO A 335 -17.10 -2.05 6.66
CA PRO A 335 -18.43 -1.58 6.31
C PRO A 335 -18.88 -0.41 7.20
N LYS A 336 -19.59 0.56 6.62
CA LYS A 336 -20.04 1.82 7.25
C LYS A 336 -18.94 2.78 7.69
N VAL A 337 -17.68 2.44 7.48
CA VAL A 337 -16.53 3.31 7.73
C VAL A 337 -15.87 3.64 6.40
N ASP A 338 -15.37 2.63 5.70
CA ASP A 338 -14.69 2.81 4.41
C ASP A 338 -15.66 2.77 3.22
N VAL A 339 -16.73 1.96 3.33
CA VAL A 339 -17.68 1.70 2.23
C VAL A 339 -19.13 1.55 2.75
N PRO A 340 -20.16 1.84 1.93
CA PRO A 340 -21.56 1.79 2.37
C PRO A 340 -22.10 0.37 2.58
N ASP A 341 -23.27 0.26 3.22
CA ASP A 341 -23.97 -1.00 3.54
C ASP A 341 -24.24 -1.90 2.34
N ASN A 342 -24.42 -1.31 1.15
CA ASN A 342 -24.70 -2.03 -0.08
C ASN A 342 -23.42 -2.45 -0.82
N SER A 343 -22.27 -2.54 -0.15
CA SER A 343 -21.02 -2.96 -0.81
C SER A 343 -20.88 -4.47 -0.94
N GLU A 344 -20.38 -4.89 -2.09
CA GLU A 344 -19.83 -6.23 -2.30
C GLU A 344 -18.31 -6.18 -2.10
N PHE A 345 -17.75 -7.21 -1.47
CA PHE A 345 -16.34 -7.26 -1.11
C PHE A 345 -15.62 -8.37 -1.86
N PHE A 346 -14.44 -8.07 -2.39
CA PHE A 346 -13.57 -9.05 -3.03
C PHE A 346 -12.26 -9.17 -2.26
N SER A 347 -11.85 -10.42 -2.03
CA SER A 347 -10.55 -10.75 -1.44
C SER A 347 -9.54 -11.07 -2.55
N ALA A 348 -8.25 -10.90 -2.25
CA ALA A 348 -7.18 -11.21 -3.19
C ALA A 348 -6.09 -12.04 -2.51
N GLU A 349 -5.40 -12.89 -3.27
CA GLU A 349 -4.24 -13.63 -2.80
C GLU A 349 -3.01 -13.18 -3.60
N LEU A 350 -2.01 -12.67 -2.89
CA LEU A 350 -0.75 -12.21 -3.49
C LEU A 350 0.40 -13.09 -3.01
N ALA A 351 1.50 -13.12 -3.76
CA ALA A 351 2.68 -13.80 -3.29
C ALA A 351 3.30 -13.11 -2.06
N ASP A 352 3.83 -13.90 -1.14
CA ASP A 352 4.75 -13.40 -0.12
C ASP A 352 6.20 -13.39 -0.65
N ASP A 353 7.10 -12.81 0.13
CA ASP A 353 8.52 -12.65 -0.19
C ASP A 353 9.35 -13.93 0.00
N GLN A 354 8.74 -15.04 0.46
CA GLN A 354 9.36 -16.35 0.62
C GLN A 354 8.90 -17.36 -0.45
N GLY A 355 8.02 -16.89 -1.35
CA GLY A 355 7.46 -17.67 -2.45
C GLY A 355 6.22 -18.50 -2.06
N GLY A 356 5.58 -18.16 -0.94
CA GLY A 356 4.22 -18.57 -0.59
C GLY A 356 3.18 -17.52 -1.02
N THR A 357 2.01 -17.55 -0.40
CA THR A 357 0.88 -16.64 -0.69
C THR A 357 0.28 -16.08 0.58
N LYS A 358 -0.24 -14.85 0.51
CA LYS A 358 -0.95 -14.15 1.58
C LYS A 358 -2.33 -13.73 1.09
N LEU A 359 -3.35 -14.03 1.90
CA LEU A 359 -4.73 -13.61 1.69
C LEU A 359 -4.95 -12.19 2.22
N TYR A 360 -5.55 -11.35 1.38
CA TYR A 360 -6.04 -10.00 1.68
C TYR A 360 -7.56 -10.04 1.68
N GLN A 361 -8.15 -10.19 2.86
CA GLN A 361 -9.60 -10.26 3.03
C GLN A 361 -10.23 -8.89 2.80
N ASN A 362 -11.37 -8.85 2.11
CA ASN A 362 -12.15 -7.63 1.84
C ASN A 362 -11.29 -6.48 1.29
N ALA A 363 -10.34 -6.83 0.42
CA ALA A 363 -9.34 -5.92 -0.14
C ALA A 363 -9.94 -4.86 -1.07
N ILE A 364 -11.05 -5.19 -1.72
CA ILE A 364 -11.70 -4.36 -2.74
C ILE A 364 -13.20 -4.28 -2.43
N GLY A 365 -13.77 -3.09 -2.53
CA GLY A 365 -15.20 -2.83 -2.40
C GLY A 365 -15.81 -2.40 -3.73
N LEU A 366 -17.01 -2.89 -4.05
CA LEU A 366 -17.81 -2.48 -5.20
C LEU A 366 -19.21 -2.12 -4.74
N TYR A 367 -19.68 -0.93 -5.10
CA TYR A 367 -21.02 -0.48 -4.75
C TYR A 367 -21.57 0.55 -5.73
N GLU A 368 -22.89 0.67 -5.76
CA GLU A 368 -23.57 1.77 -6.43
C GLU A 368 -23.92 2.86 -5.42
N ARG A 369 -23.85 4.13 -5.82
CA ARG A 369 -24.36 5.25 -5.02
C ARG A 369 -25.22 6.20 -5.84
N TYR A 370 -26.23 6.76 -5.19
CA TYR A 370 -26.95 7.93 -5.71
C TYR A 370 -26.00 9.13 -5.75
N SER A 371 -25.93 9.82 -6.88
CA SER A 371 -25.00 10.94 -7.10
C SER A 371 -25.72 12.22 -7.54
N GLY A 372 -26.96 12.41 -7.10
CA GLY A 372 -27.72 13.62 -7.40
C GLY A 372 -28.43 13.59 -8.74
N LEU A 373 -28.38 14.71 -9.45
CA LEU A 373 -29.07 14.93 -10.73
C LEU A 373 -28.15 14.60 -11.90
N LEU A 374 -28.59 13.73 -12.81
CA LEU A 374 -27.89 13.51 -14.07
C LEU A 374 -28.18 14.65 -15.06
N TRP A 375 -29.46 14.95 -15.27
CA TRP A 375 -29.91 16.13 -16.01
C TRP A 375 -31.33 16.48 -15.61
N LYS A 376 -31.69 17.77 -15.73
CA LYS A 376 -33.05 18.29 -15.57
C LYS A 376 -33.30 19.39 -16.60
N ARG A 377 -34.48 19.41 -17.18
CA ARG A 377 -35.00 20.54 -17.95
C ARG A 377 -36.40 20.89 -17.47
N VAL A 378 -36.72 22.17 -17.55
CA VAL A 378 -38.05 22.72 -17.29
C VAL A 378 -38.46 23.46 -18.55
N ASP A 379 -39.61 23.12 -19.10
CA ASP A 379 -40.20 23.87 -20.21
C ASP A 379 -40.76 25.21 -19.68
N PRO A 380 -40.36 26.37 -20.23
CA PRO A 380 -40.69 27.67 -19.66
C PRO A 380 -42.15 28.11 -19.89
N GLU A 381 -42.88 27.46 -20.80
CA GLU A 381 -44.28 27.81 -21.10
C GLU A 381 -45.26 26.88 -20.38
N SER A 382 -45.00 25.57 -20.45
CA SER A 382 -45.85 24.54 -19.85
C SER A 382 -45.46 24.17 -18.42
N GLU A 383 -44.29 24.62 -17.94
CA GLU A 383 -43.68 24.24 -16.66
C GLU A 383 -43.38 22.72 -16.54
N ALA A 384 -43.46 21.97 -17.64
CA ALA A 384 -43.22 20.54 -17.65
C ALA A 384 -41.76 20.24 -17.25
N GLN A 385 -41.59 19.38 -16.25
CA GLN A 385 -40.28 18.98 -15.76
C GLN A 385 -39.90 17.60 -16.28
N GLN A 386 -38.68 17.49 -16.80
CA GLN A 386 -38.08 16.21 -17.17
C GLN A 386 -36.72 16.10 -16.48
N ALA A 387 -36.47 14.99 -15.81
CA ALA A 387 -35.25 14.80 -15.05
C ALA A 387 -34.85 13.32 -14.99
N ASN A 388 -33.57 13.07 -14.80
CA ASN A 388 -33.05 11.76 -14.43
C ASN A 388 -32.04 11.89 -13.29
N ALA A 389 -32.03 10.89 -12.40
CA ALA A 389 -31.07 10.78 -11.32
C ALA A 389 -29.72 10.27 -11.85
N ALA A 390 -28.64 10.75 -11.24
CA ALA A 390 -27.31 10.18 -11.44
C ALA A 390 -27.11 9.01 -10.46
N VAL A 391 -26.53 7.92 -10.99
CA VAL A 391 -26.03 6.79 -10.22
C VAL A 391 -24.59 6.57 -10.66
N GLU A 392 -23.72 6.27 -9.71
CA GLU A 392 -22.33 5.94 -9.96
C GLU A 392 -22.02 4.53 -9.45
N LEU A 393 -21.17 3.82 -10.18
CA LEU A 393 -20.53 2.61 -9.68
C LEU A 393 -19.13 2.96 -9.18
N VAL A 394 -18.81 2.56 -7.95
CA VAL A 394 -17.51 2.81 -7.33
C VAL A 394 -16.81 1.49 -7.07
N LEU A 395 -15.59 1.35 -7.59
CA LEU A 395 -14.65 0.30 -7.21
C LEU A 395 -13.53 0.93 -6.38
N THR A 396 -13.29 0.44 -5.17
CA THR A 396 -12.33 1.06 -4.23
C THR A 396 -11.46 0.06 -3.49
N SER A 397 -10.29 0.51 -3.05
CA SER A 397 -9.38 -0.18 -2.14
C SER A 397 -8.58 0.83 -1.31
N ASN A 398 -8.29 0.49 -0.06
CA ASN A 398 -7.48 1.30 0.86
C ASN A 398 -6.12 0.63 1.05
N SER A 399 -5.05 1.41 0.97
CA SER A 399 -3.67 0.94 1.22
C SER A 399 -3.03 1.73 2.35
N TRP A 400 -2.46 1.02 3.33
CA TRP A 400 -1.81 1.59 4.51
C TRP A 400 -0.28 1.60 4.36
N ILE A 401 0.31 2.75 4.07
CA ILE A 401 1.75 2.90 3.89
C ILE A 401 2.34 3.72 5.04
N GLY A 402 2.96 3.02 6.00
CA GLY A 402 3.61 3.66 7.15
C GLY A 402 2.62 4.43 8.02
N ASN A 403 2.61 5.75 7.91
CA ASN A 403 1.75 6.66 8.66
C ASN A 403 0.50 7.10 7.86
N TYR A 404 0.50 6.93 6.53
CA TYR A 404 -0.61 7.33 5.66
C TYR A 404 -1.50 6.15 5.26
N ILE A 405 -2.75 6.46 4.95
CA ILE A 405 -3.72 5.58 4.31
C ILE A 405 -4.21 6.30 3.05
N TYR A 406 -4.15 5.61 1.92
CA TYR A 406 -4.68 6.11 0.65
C TYR A 406 -5.86 5.28 0.19
N GLY A 407 -7.00 5.94 -0.02
CA GLY A 407 -8.19 5.33 -0.63
C GLY A 407 -8.20 5.62 -2.13
N ILE A 408 -8.16 4.58 -2.96
CA ILE A 408 -8.18 4.71 -4.43
C ILE A 408 -9.57 4.34 -4.93
N HIS A 409 -10.26 5.28 -5.57
CA HIS A 409 -11.63 5.10 -6.07
C HIS A 409 -11.67 5.29 -7.59
N TYR A 410 -12.15 4.28 -8.30
CA TYR A 410 -12.57 4.37 -9.69
C TYR A 410 -14.09 4.52 -9.74
N ILE A 411 -14.56 5.68 -10.21
CA ILE A 411 -15.96 6.09 -10.17
C ILE A 411 -16.49 6.18 -11.60
N PHE A 412 -17.36 5.24 -11.97
CA PHE A 412 -17.96 5.15 -13.29
C PHE A 412 -19.33 5.83 -13.29
N GLN A 413 -19.55 6.73 -14.25
CA GLN A 413 -20.77 7.53 -14.34
C GLN A 413 -21.63 7.13 -15.54
N LEU A 414 -22.96 7.32 -15.44
CA LEU A 414 -23.90 7.06 -16.54
C LEU A 414 -23.59 7.89 -17.80
N SER A 415 -22.98 9.06 -17.64
CA SER A 415 -22.56 9.96 -18.73
C SER A 415 -21.44 9.40 -19.60
N GLY A 416 -20.77 8.31 -19.18
CA GLY A 416 -19.55 7.80 -19.81
C GLY A 416 -18.26 8.43 -19.24
N ALA A 417 -18.35 9.28 -18.23
CA ALA A 417 -17.18 9.77 -17.49
C ALA A 417 -16.65 8.71 -16.51
N LEU A 418 -15.32 8.65 -16.39
CA LEU A 418 -14.60 7.91 -15.37
C LEU A 418 -13.82 8.92 -14.53
N GLU A 419 -14.18 9.04 -13.25
CA GLU A 419 -13.42 9.83 -12.27
C GLU A 419 -12.47 8.89 -11.50
N ILE A 420 -11.25 9.37 -11.27
CA ILE A 420 -10.28 8.73 -10.38
C ILE A 420 -10.11 9.68 -9.19
N ARG A 421 -10.38 9.17 -8.00
CA ARG A 421 -10.22 9.92 -6.75
C ARG A 421 -9.24 9.20 -5.85
N VAL A 422 -8.33 9.96 -5.28
CA VAL A 422 -7.41 9.48 -4.24
C VAL A 422 -7.66 10.28 -2.98
N ASP A 423 -8.09 9.60 -1.94
CA ASP A 423 -8.23 10.16 -0.60
C ASP A 423 -6.93 9.89 0.18
N ALA A 424 -6.39 10.89 0.87
CA ALA A 424 -5.22 10.75 1.74
C ALA A 424 -5.61 11.08 3.18
N THR A 425 -5.44 10.10 4.07
CA THR A 425 -5.74 10.21 5.50
C THR A 425 -4.69 9.44 6.33
N GLY A 426 -4.89 9.30 7.64
CA GLY A 426 -3.93 8.68 8.55
C GLY A 426 -3.33 9.70 9.50
N THR A 427 -2.06 9.53 9.82
CA THR A 427 -1.32 10.41 10.73
C THR A 427 -0.16 11.06 9.98
N THR A 428 0.10 12.34 10.20
CA THR A 428 1.29 13.00 9.65
C THR A 428 2.57 12.38 10.23
N LEU A 429 3.65 12.33 9.44
CA LEU A 429 4.95 11.93 9.96
C LEU A 429 5.54 13.07 10.78
N ASN A 430 5.33 13.05 12.10
CA ASN A 430 5.66 14.18 12.93
C ASN A 430 7.14 14.25 13.32
N GLN A 431 7.53 15.47 13.71
CA GLN A 431 8.86 15.86 14.17
C GLN A 431 8.78 16.31 15.63
N GLY A 432 9.71 15.86 16.46
CA GLY A 432 9.90 16.43 17.80
C GLY A 432 10.72 17.71 17.70
N ILE A 433 10.30 18.79 18.35
CA ILE A 433 11.00 20.09 18.27
C ILE A 433 11.35 20.64 19.64
N ASN A 434 12.40 21.47 19.72
CA ASN A 434 12.81 22.13 20.96
C ASN A 434 12.12 23.50 21.15
N HIS A 435 11.87 24.22 20.07
CA HIS A 435 11.23 25.53 20.10
C HIS A 435 10.09 25.63 19.08
N LEU A 436 9.01 26.34 19.44
CA LEU A 436 7.86 26.56 18.55
C LEU A 436 8.25 27.16 17.18
N ALA A 437 9.28 28.02 17.16
CA ALA A 437 9.79 28.63 15.95
C ALA A 437 10.38 27.61 14.96
N ASP A 438 10.95 26.49 15.46
CA ASP A 438 11.55 25.45 14.63
C ASP A 438 10.47 24.72 13.82
N GLY A 439 9.36 24.37 14.49
CA GLY A 439 8.23 23.67 13.87
C GLY A 439 7.53 24.52 12.80
N ASN A 440 7.30 25.81 13.08
CA ASN A 440 6.63 26.71 12.15
C ASN A 440 7.52 27.19 10.99
N ARG A 441 8.82 26.90 11.01
CA ARG A 441 9.73 27.26 9.92
C ARG A 441 9.54 26.37 8.68
N TYR A 442 9.27 25.08 8.88
CA TYR A 442 9.14 24.09 7.81
C TYR A 442 7.90 23.21 7.96
N GLY A 443 6.91 23.64 8.73
CA GLY A 443 5.73 22.86 9.08
C GLY A 443 4.76 23.64 9.94
N HIS A 444 3.99 22.92 10.76
CA HIS A 444 3.09 23.50 11.75
C HIS A 444 3.22 22.76 13.08
N VAL A 445 3.20 23.48 14.21
CA VAL A 445 3.10 22.84 15.53
C VAL A 445 1.70 22.28 15.70
N VAL A 446 1.58 20.96 15.88
CA VAL A 446 0.30 20.25 15.95
C VAL A 446 -0.05 19.78 17.36
N ASP A 447 0.94 19.65 18.24
CA ASP A 447 0.69 19.23 19.62
C ASP A 447 1.69 19.86 20.61
N GLN A 448 1.20 20.06 21.84
CA GLN A 448 1.96 20.47 23.02
C GLN A 448 1.47 19.62 24.20
N ALA A 449 2.23 18.59 24.54
CA ALA A 449 1.81 17.56 25.49
C ALA A 449 2.88 17.29 26.55
N PRO A 450 2.51 16.69 27.70
CA PRO A 450 3.49 16.27 28.69
C PRO A 450 4.60 15.38 28.08
N ALA A 451 5.84 15.66 28.46
CA ALA A 451 6.98 14.86 28.01
C ALA A 451 7.23 13.65 28.91
N VAL A 452 7.76 12.56 28.35
CA VAL A 452 8.19 11.36 29.10
C VAL A 452 9.20 11.70 30.19
N SER A 453 10.09 12.67 29.94
CA SER A 453 11.10 13.16 30.89
C SER A 453 10.56 14.15 31.92
N GLY A 454 9.27 14.48 31.88
CA GLY A 454 8.68 15.63 32.58
C GLY A 454 8.85 16.93 31.79
N GLY A 455 7.97 17.89 32.05
CA GLY A 455 7.87 19.14 31.29
C GLY A 455 6.94 19.00 30.07
N MET A 456 7.22 19.78 29.03
CA MET A 456 6.42 19.85 27.80
C MET A 456 7.22 19.34 26.61
N ALA A 457 6.59 18.51 25.78
CA ALA A 457 7.06 18.12 24.46
C ALA A 457 6.30 18.91 23.40
N LEU A 458 7.01 19.30 22.35
CA LEU A 458 6.46 20.02 21.22
C LEU A 458 6.56 19.13 19.99
N VAL A 459 5.46 18.99 19.28
CA VAL A 459 5.37 18.16 18.07
C VAL A 459 4.92 19.03 16.91
N ALA A 460 5.66 18.96 15.81
CA ALA A 460 5.29 19.61 14.56
C ALA A 460 5.04 18.58 13.46
N ALA A 461 4.11 18.90 12.57
CA ALA A 461 3.93 18.22 11.30
C ALA A 461 4.72 18.97 10.22
N PRO A 462 5.80 18.38 9.66
CA PRO A 462 6.55 18.97 8.57
C PRO A 462 5.71 19.12 7.30
N ASN A 463 5.97 20.20 6.57
CA ASN A 463 5.46 20.38 5.22
C ASN A 463 6.02 19.29 4.30
N HIS A 464 5.12 18.67 3.56
CA HIS A 464 5.41 17.67 2.54
C HIS A 464 4.31 17.71 1.48
N GLN A 465 4.52 17.02 0.37
CA GLN A 465 3.56 16.97 -0.73
C GLN A 465 3.26 15.52 -1.09
N HIS A 466 2.11 15.28 -1.71
CA HIS A 466 1.72 13.98 -2.25
C HIS A 466 1.49 14.16 -3.75
N PHE A 467 2.36 13.55 -4.56
CA PHE A 467 2.24 13.54 -6.02
C PHE A 467 1.81 12.15 -6.47
N PHE A 468 0.76 12.07 -7.29
CA PHE A 468 0.15 10.81 -7.75
C PHE A 468 0.34 10.60 -9.26
#